data_AF-A0A1E4BY65-F1
#
_entry.id   AF-A0A1E4BY65-F1
#
_cell.length_a   1.000
_cell.length_b   1.000
_cell.length_c   1.000
_cell.angle_alpha   90.00
_cell.angle_beta   90.00
_cell.angle_gamma   90.00
#
_symmetry.space_group_name_H-M   'P 1'
#
loop_
_entity.id
_entity.type
_entity.pdbx_description
1 polymer ?
#
loop_
_entity_poly.entity_id
_entity_poly.type
_entity_poly.pdbx_seq_one_letter_code
_entity_poly.pdbx_strand_id
1 'polypeptide(L)'
;MQPKPEDYDYDLDRALSSIVGVRTTIPADAFTADTLGTERAGHGVIIRNDGLVLTIGYLVTEAETVWLTLAGGRVVPGHVLGYDQETGFGLVQALARIDVPALKLGVSSKAKVGDHVVVAGAGGRQNAVAARIVAKQEFAGYWEYLLDEAIFTAPSHPHWGGTGLIGPAGELLGIGSLQVQQGGSEGNKQSAIDINMVVPIDLLKPVLDDLATIGRPNKSPRPWLGVFAAEVGDRIVIAGMSRRGPASKSSLRVGDIVMSVAGQDVRGLPTFFRNVWALGSAGAPVPLTINRNGRTMDVTVQSGDRRKFLRGPVLH
;
A
#
# COMPACT_ATOMS: atom_id res chain seq x y z
N MET A 1 1.05 23.21 11.28
CA MET A 1 1.43 22.92 9.88
C MET A 1 0.21 22.63 9.01
N GLN A 2 -0.96 23.19 9.35
CA GLN A 2 -2.13 23.08 8.47
C GLN A 2 -1.88 23.95 7.22
N PRO A 3 -2.22 23.45 6.02
CA PRO A 3 -2.07 24.22 4.78
C PRO A 3 -3.03 25.41 4.79
N LYS A 4 -2.57 26.57 4.29
CA LYS A 4 -3.39 27.77 4.14
C LYS A 4 -3.72 28.00 2.66
N PRO A 5 -4.97 28.31 2.30
CA PRO A 5 -5.35 28.49 0.90
C PRO A 5 -4.48 29.48 0.13
N GLU A 6 -4.04 30.57 0.77
CA GLU A 6 -3.19 31.60 0.17
C GLU A 6 -1.78 31.13 -0.23
N ASP A 7 -1.33 29.95 0.24
CA ASP A 7 -0.01 29.39 -0.08
C ASP A 7 -0.01 28.57 -1.40
N TYR A 8 -1.15 28.45 -2.09
CA TYR A 8 -1.32 27.56 -3.24
C TYR A 8 -1.97 28.26 -4.45
N ASP A 9 -1.52 27.91 -5.66
CA ASP A 9 -2.05 28.44 -6.93
C ASP A 9 -3.34 27.74 -7.40
N TYR A 10 -3.89 26.84 -6.57
CA TYR A 10 -5.12 26.10 -6.83
C TYR A 10 -6.10 26.26 -5.66
N ASP A 11 -7.37 25.97 -5.91
CA ASP A 11 -8.42 25.97 -4.88
C ASP A 11 -8.20 24.81 -3.90
N LEU A 12 -7.50 25.11 -2.80
CA LEU A 12 -7.14 24.13 -1.78
C LEU A 12 -8.37 23.49 -1.15
N ASP A 13 -9.37 24.27 -0.74
CA ASP A 13 -10.55 23.75 -0.05
C ASP A 13 -11.36 22.85 -0.99
N ARG A 14 -11.43 23.16 -2.28
CA ARG A 14 -12.02 22.27 -3.28
C ARG A 14 -11.24 20.98 -3.42
N ALA A 15 -9.91 21.01 -3.50
CA ALA A 15 -9.09 19.81 -3.57
C ALA A 15 -9.25 18.91 -2.34
N LEU A 16 -9.31 19.51 -1.15
CA LEU A 16 -9.52 18.81 0.12
C LEU A 16 -10.93 18.24 0.24
N SER A 17 -11.93 18.84 -0.41
CA SER A 17 -13.30 18.32 -0.42
C SER A 17 -13.40 16.94 -1.07
N SER A 18 -12.50 16.62 -2.01
CA SER A 18 -12.40 15.33 -2.71
C SER A 18 -11.86 14.19 -1.84
N ILE A 19 -11.40 14.48 -0.62
CA ILE A 19 -10.89 13.48 0.32
C ILE A 19 -12.03 13.00 1.22
N VAL A 20 -12.24 11.68 1.24
CA VAL A 20 -13.33 11.03 1.97
C VAL A 20 -12.79 10.12 3.07
N GLY A 21 -13.55 9.95 4.14
CA GLY A 21 -13.29 8.92 5.14
C GLY A 21 -13.70 7.57 4.59
N VAL A 22 -12.89 6.53 4.84
CA VAL A 22 -13.20 5.15 4.46
C VAL A 22 -13.28 4.34 5.74
N ARG A 23 -14.39 3.64 5.96
CA ARG A 23 -14.56 2.68 7.04
C ARG A 23 -15.09 1.36 6.49
N THR A 24 -14.47 0.26 6.89
CA THR A 24 -14.84 -1.07 6.42
C THR A 24 -14.98 -2.06 7.55
N THR A 25 -15.88 -3.02 7.37
CA THR A 25 -15.95 -4.22 8.22
C THR A 25 -15.57 -5.45 7.41
N ILE A 26 -14.71 -6.27 7.99
CA ILE A 26 -14.16 -7.50 7.42
C ILE A 26 -14.66 -8.66 8.28
N PRO A 27 -15.19 -9.74 7.68
CA PRO A 27 -15.61 -10.92 8.41
C PRO A 27 -14.48 -11.52 9.25
N ALA A 28 -14.78 -11.98 10.47
CA ALA A 28 -13.78 -12.51 11.40
C ALA A 28 -13.03 -13.76 10.87
N ASP A 29 -13.63 -14.48 9.91
CA ASP A 29 -13.06 -15.67 9.29
C ASP A 29 -12.30 -15.38 7.96
N ALA A 30 -12.25 -14.12 7.55
CA ALA A 30 -11.46 -13.65 6.41
C ALA A 30 -9.96 -13.91 6.61
N PHE A 31 -9.20 -13.99 5.53
CA PHE A 31 -7.78 -14.35 5.57
C PHE A 31 -6.93 -13.32 6.32
N THR A 32 -7.25 -12.04 6.15
CA THR A 32 -6.49 -10.90 6.68
C THR A 32 -6.97 -10.44 8.06
N ALA A 33 -8.09 -10.95 8.57
CA ALA A 33 -8.69 -10.54 9.84
C ALA A 33 -7.72 -10.68 11.02
N ASP A 34 -7.00 -11.80 11.10
CA ASP A 34 -6.00 -12.06 12.15
C ASP A 34 -4.83 -11.06 12.16
N THR A 35 -4.56 -10.41 11.02
CA THR A 35 -3.37 -9.55 10.81
C THR A 35 -3.69 -8.06 10.73
N LEU A 36 -4.86 -7.71 10.17
CA LEU A 36 -5.27 -6.33 9.90
C LEU A 36 -6.55 -5.95 10.65
N GLY A 37 -7.09 -6.85 11.47
CA GLY A 37 -8.35 -6.64 12.18
C GLY A 37 -9.59 -6.75 11.29
N THR A 38 -10.74 -6.72 11.97
CA THR A 38 -12.09 -6.80 11.39
C THR A 38 -12.72 -5.44 11.15
N GLU A 39 -12.18 -4.38 11.74
CA GLU A 39 -12.59 -3.00 11.48
C GLU A 39 -11.39 -2.21 11.01
N ARG A 40 -11.53 -1.53 9.88
CA ARG A 40 -10.47 -0.70 9.30
C ARG A 40 -11.03 0.66 8.95
N ALA A 41 -10.23 1.68 9.23
CA ALA A 41 -10.59 3.06 8.98
C ALA A 41 -9.39 3.82 8.43
N GLY A 42 -9.66 4.78 7.55
CA GLY A 42 -8.67 5.66 6.96
C GLY A 42 -9.33 6.62 5.99
N HIS A 43 -8.66 6.89 4.89
CA HIS A 43 -9.06 7.89 3.93
C HIS A 43 -9.14 7.31 2.50
N GLY A 44 -9.70 8.09 1.59
CA GLY A 44 -9.71 7.83 0.17
C GLY A 44 -9.87 9.12 -0.60
N VAL A 45 -9.63 9.06 -1.90
CA VAL A 45 -9.66 10.22 -2.80
C VAL A 45 -10.66 9.93 -3.92
N ILE A 46 -11.62 10.82 -4.13
CA ILE A 46 -12.52 10.74 -5.28
C ILE A 46 -11.70 11.08 -6.53
N ILE A 47 -11.57 10.13 -7.46
CA ILE A 47 -10.75 10.26 -8.67
C ILE A 47 -11.58 10.32 -9.96
N ARG A 48 -12.90 10.06 -9.89
CA ARG A 48 -13.86 10.29 -10.99
C ARG A 48 -15.18 10.86 -10.46
N ASN A 49 -15.83 11.67 -11.29
CA ASN A 49 -17.07 12.38 -10.94
C ASN A 49 -18.29 11.46 -10.79
N ASP A 50 -18.18 10.19 -11.20
CA ASP A 50 -19.20 9.15 -10.95
C ASP A 50 -19.05 8.50 -9.56
N GLY A 51 -18.14 9.00 -8.71
CA GLY A 51 -17.98 8.52 -7.34
C GLY A 51 -16.95 7.40 -7.19
N LEU A 52 -16.04 7.22 -8.16
CA LEU A 52 -14.91 6.31 -7.99
C LEU A 52 -13.91 6.86 -6.97
N VAL A 53 -13.65 6.09 -5.91
CA VAL A 53 -12.75 6.42 -4.82
C VAL A 53 -11.53 5.50 -4.84
N LEU A 54 -10.35 6.10 -4.88
CA LEU A 54 -9.07 5.43 -4.70
C LEU A 54 -8.68 5.46 -3.21
N THR A 55 -8.22 4.34 -2.69
CA THR A 55 -7.71 4.22 -1.31
C THR A 55 -6.51 3.27 -1.29
N ILE A 56 -6.00 2.99 -0.09
CA ILE A 56 -4.97 1.98 0.11
C ILE A 56 -5.61 0.61 0.37
N GLY A 57 -5.13 -0.40 -0.34
CA GLY A 57 -5.79 -1.70 -0.52
C GLY A 57 -6.00 -2.47 0.78
N TYR A 58 -5.11 -2.33 1.77
CA TYR A 58 -5.28 -3.01 3.05
C TYR A 58 -6.54 -2.55 3.80
N LEU A 59 -7.04 -1.33 3.55
CA LEU A 59 -8.29 -0.86 4.15
C LEU A 59 -9.50 -1.61 3.60
N VAL A 60 -9.48 -2.07 2.34
CA VAL A 60 -10.65 -2.63 1.65
C VAL A 60 -10.53 -4.12 1.32
N THR A 61 -9.36 -4.71 1.52
CA THR A 61 -9.11 -6.13 1.27
C THR A 61 -10.04 -7.00 2.12
N GLU A 62 -10.86 -7.84 1.48
CA GLU A 62 -11.87 -8.70 2.10
C GLU A 62 -12.99 -7.97 2.84
N ALA A 63 -13.18 -6.67 2.59
CA ALA A 63 -14.29 -5.91 3.17
C ALA A 63 -15.64 -6.43 2.68
N GLU A 64 -16.54 -6.68 3.63
CA GLU A 64 -17.94 -7.00 3.38
C GLU A 64 -18.79 -5.73 3.28
N THR A 65 -18.50 -4.75 4.12
CA THR A 65 -19.16 -3.44 4.09
C THR A 65 -18.14 -2.33 3.95
N VAL A 66 -18.51 -1.28 3.20
CA VAL A 66 -17.72 -0.07 3.04
C VAL A 66 -18.63 1.15 3.21
N TRP A 67 -18.21 2.07 4.06
CA TRP A 67 -18.85 3.36 4.28
C TRP A 67 -17.87 4.48 3.92
N LEU A 68 -18.36 5.42 3.12
CA LEU A 68 -17.63 6.61 2.71
C LEU A 68 -18.19 7.84 3.42
N THR A 69 -17.37 8.59 4.12
CA THR A 69 -17.76 9.84 4.79
C THR A 69 -17.25 11.03 3.97
N LEU A 70 -18.16 11.79 3.37
CA LEU A 70 -17.84 12.97 2.58
C LEU A 70 -17.38 14.13 3.47
N ALA A 71 -16.70 15.13 2.89
CA ALA A 71 -16.20 16.30 3.63
C ALA A 71 -17.30 17.05 4.41
N GLY A 72 -18.54 17.08 3.90
CA GLY A 72 -19.70 17.66 4.59
C GLY A 72 -20.33 16.77 5.67
N GLY A 73 -19.72 15.63 6.02
CA GLY A 73 -20.19 14.70 7.05
C GLY A 73 -21.23 13.67 6.58
N ARG A 74 -21.79 13.83 5.37
CA ARG A 74 -22.70 12.84 4.78
C ARG A 74 -22.00 11.51 4.59
N VAL A 75 -22.62 10.43 5.05
CA VAL A 75 -22.15 9.06 4.88
C VAL A 75 -22.89 8.38 3.73
N VAL A 76 -22.16 7.70 2.85
CA VAL A 76 -22.73 6.94 1.73
C VAL A 76 -22.15 5.52 1.70
N PRO A 77 -22.95 4.50 1.32
CA PRO A 77 -22.43 3.16 1.13
C PRO A 77 -21.50 3.11 -0.09
N GLY A 78 -20.48 2.26 -0.02
CA GLY A 78 -19.56 1.96 -1.10
C GLY A 78 -19.48 0.47 -1.40
N HIS A 79 -18.95 0.15 -2.58
CA HIS A 79 -18.68 -1.21 -3.01
C HIS A 79 -17.23 -1.31 -3.48
N VAL A 80 -16.50 -2.32 -3.01
CA VAL A 80 -15.11 -2.55 -3.46
C VAL A 80 -15.16 -3.08 -4.88
N LEU A 81 -14.58 -2.35 -5.84
CA LEU A 81 -14.44 -2.85 -7.21
C LEU A 81 -13.26 -3.80 -7.33
N GLY A 82 -12.14 -3.47 -6.68
CA GLY A 82 -10.93 -4.27 -6.77
C GLY A 82 -9.83 -3.74 -5.87
N TYR A 83 -8.78 -4.53 -5.76
CA TYR A 83 -7.52 -4.11 -5.18
C TYR A 83 -6.37 -4.76 -5.96
N ASP A 84 -5.23 -4.10 -5.97
CA ASP A 84 -4.01 -4.65 -6.51
C ASP A 84 -2.96 -4.78 -5.41
N GLN A 85 -2.49 -6.00 -5.18
CA GLN A 85 -1.49 -6.31 -4.14
C GLN A 85 -0.09 -5.83 -4.53
N GLU A 86 0.18 -5.64 -5.82
CA GLU A 86 1.50 -5.20 -6.29
C GLU A 86 1.70 -3.71 -6.07
N THR A 87 0.71 -2.89 -6.47
CA THR A 87 0.76 -1.45 -6.21
C THR A 87 0.33 -1.11 -4.78
N GLY A 88 -0.56 -1.92 -4.20
CA GLY A 88 -1.16 -1.66 -2.90
C GLY A 88 -2.41 -0.79 -2.97
N PHE A 89 -2.94 -0.45 -4.15
CA PHE A 89 -4.16 0.34 -4.28
C PHE A 89 -5.43 -0.48 -4.07
N GLY A 90 -6.46 0.19 -3.54
CA GLY A 90 -7.84 -0.30 -3.47
C GLY A 90 -8.79 0.67 -4.17
N LEU A 91 -9.83 0.14 -4.81
CA LEU A 91 -10.80 0.90 -5.57
C LEU A 91 -12.21 0.65 -5.03
N VAL A 92 -12.92 1.72 -4.71
CA VAL A 92 -14.28 1.69 -4.15
C VAL A 92 -15.19 2.54 -5.02
N GLN A 93 -16.33 2.00 -5.43
CA GLN A 93 -17.40 2.74 -6.08
C GLN A 93 -18.39 3.21 -5.02
N ALA A 94 -18.67 4.51 -4.96
CA ALA A 94 -19.80 5.00 -4.18
C ALA A 94 -21.13 4.55 -4.78
N LEU A 95 -22.06 4.09 -3.94
CA LEU A 95 -23.38 3.59 -4.35
C LEU A 95 -24.48 4.67 -4.29
N ALA A 96 -24.12 5.90 -3.94
CA ALA A 96 -24.99 7.06 -3.99
C ALA A 96 -24.31 8.20 -4.75
N ARG A 97 -25.10 9.08 -5.34
CA ARG A 97 -24.57 10.29 -6.01
C ARG A 97 -23.80 11.13 -5.00
N ILE A 98 -22.54 11.45 -5.36
CA ILE A 98 -21.67 12.34 -4.61
C ILE A 98 -21.52 13.62 -5.44
N ASP A 99 -21.94 14.75 -4.90
CA ASP A 99 -21.78 16.07 -5.55
C ASP A 99 -20.48 16.73 -5.04
N VAL A 100 -19.37 16.02 -5.19
CA VAL A 100 -18.01 16.45 -4.82
C VAL A 100 -17.12 16.25 -6.05
N PRO A 101 -16.30 17.24 -6.44
CA PRO A 101 -15.45 17.11 -7.61
C PRO A 101 -14.40 16.03 -7.41
N ALA A 102 -14.06 15.32 -8.48
CA ALA A 102 -12.91 14.44 -8.48
C ALA A 102 -11.60 15.22 -8.51
N LEU A 103 -10.59 14.70 -7.82
CA LEU A 103 -9.22 15.19 -7.91
C LEU A 103 -8.56 14.63 -9.17
N LYS A 104 -7.93 15.51 -9.95
CA LYS A 104 -7.24 15.12 -11.18
C LYS A 104 -6.01 14.26 -10.86
N LEU A 105 -5.80 13.18 -11.60
CA LEU A 105 -4.58 12.39 -11.50
C LEU A 105 -3.37 13.16 -12.06
N GLY A 106 -2.30 13.23 -11.27
CA GLY A 106 -1.05 13.88 -11.63
C GLY A 106 -0.06 12.96 -12.34
N VAL A 107 1.21 13.35 -12.30
CA VAL A 107 2.35 12.56 -12.81
C VAL A 107 3.41 12.50 -11.71
N SER A 108 3.36 11.45 -10.88
CA SER A 108 4.22 11.32 -9.70
C SER A 108 5.72 11.24 -10.04
N SER A 109 6.06 10.73 -11.21
CA SER A 109 7.44 10.69 -11.73
C SER A 109 8.04 12.09 -11.97
N LYS A 110 7.20 13.13 -12.15
CA LYS A 110 7.67 14.53 -12.27
C LYS A 110 7.92 15.21 -10.93
N ALA A 111 7.38 14.66 -9.84
CA ALA A 111 7.58 15.18 -8.50
C ALA A 111 9.03 14.99 -8.04
N LYS A 112 9.58 16.00 -7.36
CA LYS A 112 10.97 16.07 -6.93
C LYS A 112 11.08 16.16 -5.42
N VAL A 113 12.20 15.67 -4.90
CA VAL A 113 12.59 15.94 -3.51
C VAL A 113 12.69 17.46 -3.31
N GLY A 114 12.05 17.96 -2.26
CA GLY A 114 11.92 19.38 -1.94
C GLY A 114 10.58 20.00 -2.35
N ASP A 115 9.79 19.36 -3.21
CA ASP A 115 8.48 19.88 -3.64
C ASP A 115 7.54 20.06 -2.44
N HIS A 116 6.84 21.20 -2.42
CA HIS A 116 5.77 21.47 -1.48
C HIS A 116 4.52 20.67 -1.85
N VAL A 117 3.99 19.96 -0.89
CA VAL A 117 2.85 19.05 -1.07
C VAL A 117 1.89 19.17 0.09
N VAL A 118 0.66 18.71 -0.09
CA VAL A 118 -0.32 18.56 0.99
C VAL A 118 -0.62 17.08 1.17
N VAL A 119 -0.42 16.57 2.38
CA VAL A 119 -0.89 15.24 2.78
C VAL A 119 -2.26 15.42 3.41
N ALA A 120 -3.30 14.98 2.69
CA ALA A 120 -4.69 15.30 3.01
C ALA A 120 -5.47 14.07 3.48
N GLY A 121 -6.00 14.15 4.70
CA GLY A 121 -7.02 13.27 5.24
C GLY A 121 -8.42 13.87 5.12
N ALA A 122 -9.43 13.03 5.38
CA ALA A 122 -10.84 13.41 5.30
C ALA A 122 -11.20 14.47 6.35
N GLY A 123 -12.04 15.44 5.97
CA GLY A 123 -12.51 16.50 6.87
C GLY A 123 -11.82 17.85 6.69
N GLY A 124 -11.19 18.11 5.54
CA GLY A 124 -10.69 19.43 5.17
C GLY A 124 -9.38 19.83 5.84
N ARG A 125 -9.11 21.14 5.90
CA ARG A 125 -7.79 21.70 6.32
C ARG A 125 -7.31 21.24 7.69
N GLN A 126 -8.24 20.98 8.62
CA GLN A 126 -7.91 20.49 9.97
C GLN A 126 -7.27 19.10 9.98
N ASN A 127 -7.55 18.28 8.96
CA ASN A 127 -6.99 16.95 8.76
C ASN A 127 -6.05 16.93 7.54
N ALA A 128 -5.39 18.05 7.25
CA ALA A 128 -4.38 18.15 6.21
C ALA A 128 -3.08 18.70 6.79
N VAL A 129 -1.96 18.24 6.25
CA VAL A 129 -0.61 18.65 6.64
C VAL A 129 0.11 19.20 5.42
N ALA A 130 0.56 20.46 5.51
CA ALA A 130 1.53 21.01 4.58
C ALA A 130 2.88 20.32 4.82
N ALA A 131 3.39 19.65 3.80
CA ALA A 131 4.58 18.80 3.88
C ALA A 131 5.52 19.06 2.69
N ARG A 132 6.65 18.36 2.71
CA ARG A 132 7.61 18.30 1.60
C ARG A 132 7.92 16.86 1.26
N ILE A 133 8.21 16.62 -0.01
CA ILE A 133 8.84 15.37 -0.42
C ILE A 133 10.28 15.37 0.09
N VAL A 134 10.62 14.44 0.97
CA VAL A 134 11.96 14.34 1.58
C VAL A 134 12.81 13.25 0.96
N ALA A 135 12.19 12.23 0.37
CA ALA A 135 12.89 11.19 -0.36
C ALA A 135 12.00 10.55 -1.44
N LYS A 136 12.66 9.97 -2.44
CA LYS A 136 12.08 9.05 -3.41
C LYS A 136 13.05 7.89 -3.55
N GLN A 137 12.62 6.69 -3.17
CA GLN A 137 13.49 5.52 -3.13
C GLN A 137 12.66 4.24 -3.12
N GLU A 138 13.30 3.12 -3.43
CA GLU A 138 12.71 1.80 -3.31
C GLU A 138 12.16 1.55 -1.90
N PHE A 139 11.04 0.83 -1.81
CA PHE A 139 10.48 0.40 -0.54
C PHE A 139 10.16 -1.10 -0.57
N ALA A 140 10.72 -1.84 0.37
CA ALA A 140 10.39 -3.24 0.60
C ALA A 140 9.67 -3.41 1.95
N GLY A 141 8.43 -3.90 1.90
CA GLY A 141 7.65 -4.28 3.08
C GLY A 141 7.91 -5.73 3.47
N TYR A 142 7.85 -6.02 4.77
CA TYR A 142 8.10 -7.37 5.28
C TYR A 142 7.08 -8.42 4.80
N TRP A 143 5.96 -8.04 4.18
CA TRP A 143 4.83 -8.88 3.77
C TRP A 143 4.79 -9.22 2.26
N GLU A 144 5.97 -9.43 1.65
CA GLU A 144 6.14 -9.66 0.21
C GLU A 144 5.58 -8.52 -0.64
N TYR A 145 6.03 -7.31 -0.34
CA TYR A 145 5.64 -6.09 -1.03
C TYR A 145 6.87 -5.28 -1.40
N LEU A 146 6.93 -4.81 -2.64
CA LEU A 146 8.06 -4.05 -3.18
C LEU A 146 7.54 -3.00 -4.13
N LEU A 147 7.94 -1.75 -3.89
CA LEU A 147 7.82 -0.65 -4.84
C LEU A 147 9.21 -0.28 -5.31
N ASP A 148 9.43 -0.23 -6.63
CA ASP A 148 10.70 0.23 -7.20
C ASP A 148 11.01 1.69 -6.81
N GLU A 149 9.96 2.49 -6.62
CA GLU A 149 10.06 3.85 -6.09
C GLU A 149 8.79 4.17 -5.27
N ALA A 150 8.98 4.58 -4.02
CA ALA A 150 7.94 5.17 -3.16
C ALA A 150 8.29 6.64 -2.88
N ILE A 151 7.26 7.44 -2.59
CA ILE A 151 7.45 8.84 -2.20
C ILE A 151 7.39 8.95 -0.69
N PHE A 152 8.32 9.71 -0.10
CA PHE A 152 8.34 9.94 1.33
C PHE A 152 8.15 11.42 1.65
N THR A 153 7.31 11.73 2.64
CA THR A 153 7.01 13.11 3.04
C THR A 153 7.22 13.37 4.51
N ALA A 154 7.73 14.56 4.82
CA ALA A 154 7.80 15.09 6.17
C ALA A 154 7.16 16.49 6.21
N PRO A 155 6.45 16.85 7.29
CA PRO A 155 6.15 16.03 8.47
C PRO A 155 5.15 14.92 8.15
N SER A 156 5.08 13.90 9.00
CA SER A 156 4.09 12.85 8.83
C SER A 156 2.68 13.28 9.26
N HIS A 157 1.68 12.77 8.54
CA HIS A 157 0.28 12.81 8.92
C HIS A 157 -0.02 11.71 9.94
N PRO A 158 -0.70 12.02 11.08
CA PRO A 158 -0.94 11.05 12.16
C PRO A 158 -1.90 9.91 11.77
N HIS A 159 -2.75 10.14 10.78
CA HIS A 159 -3.67 9.14 10.22
C HIS A 159 -3.39 8.99 8.73
N TRP A 160 -2.31 8.32 8.36
CA TRP A 160 -1.76 8.35 7.00
C TRP A 160 -2.53 7.48 5.99
N GLY A 161 -3.21 6.44 6.47
CA GLY A 161 -3.78 5.39 5.62
C GLY A 161 -4.82 5.93 4.65
N GLY A 162 -4.52 5.85 3.35
CA GLY A 162 -5.41 6.30 2.28
C GLY A 162 -5.43 7.82 2.05
N THR A 163 -4.57 8.60 2.72
CA THR A 163 -4.49 10.05 2.51
C THR A 163 -4.14 10.39 1.05
N GLY A 164 -4.63 11.51 0.53
CA GLY A 164 -4.20 12.01 -0.77
C GLY A 164 -2.92 12.84 -0.65
N LEU A 165 -1.90 12.53 -1.46
CA LEU A 165 -0.75 13.40 -1.64
C LEU A 165 -1.04 14.38 -2.79
N ILE A 166 -1.32 15.63 -2.47
CA ILE A 166 -1.68 16.67 -3.44
C ILE A 166 -0.43 17.47 -3.80
N GLY A 167 -0.16 17.58 -5.10
CA GLY A 167 0.98 18.29 -5.67
C GLY A 167 0.78 19.81 -5.76
N PRO A 168 1.82 20.54 -6.18
CA PRO A 168 1.79 22.01 -6.27
C PRO A 168 0.70 22.58 -7.20
N ALA A 169 0.26 21.83 -8.22
CA ALA A 169 -0.79 22.26 -9.15
C ALA A 169 -2.18 21.67 -8.82
N GLY A 170 -2.35 21.10 -7.62
CA GLY A 170 -3.63 20.58 -7.13
C GLY A 170 -3.99 19.19 -7.64
N GLU A 171 -3.09 18.49 -8.31
CA GLU A 171 -3.25 17.11 -8.76
C GLU A 171 -2.85 16.08 -7.70
N LEU A 172 -3.47 14.90 -7.78
CA LEU A 172 -3.10 13.75 -6.95
C LEU A 172 -1.78 13.15 -7.43
N LEU A 173 -0.77 13.12 -6.56
CA LEU A 173 0.54 12.49 -6.79
C LEU A 173 0.66 11.09 -6.17
N GLY A 174 -0.21 10.71 -5.24
CA GLY A 174 -0.19 9.38 -4.65
C GLY A 174 -1.13 9.19 -3.48
N ILE A 175 -1.13 7.98 -2.92
CA ILE A 175 -1.94 7.62 -1.75
C ILE A 175 -1.04 7.23 -0.58
N GLY A 176 -1.25 7.85 0.58
CA GLY A 176 -0.53 7.52 1.80
C GLY A 176 -0.82 6.09 2.24
N SER A 177 0.23 5.36 2.60
CA SER A 177 0.14 3.93 2.95
C SER A 177 0.68 3.63 4.34
N LEU A 178 1.86 4.15 4.68
CA LEU A 178 2.52 3.83 5.94
C LEU A 178 3.08 5.09 6.59
N GLN A 179 3.30 5.02 7.90
CA GLN A 179 4.25 5.87 8.60
C GLN A 179 5.47 5.00 8.91
N VAL A 180 6.66 5.51 8.62
CA VAL A 180 7.92 4.83 8.91
C VAL A 180 8.85 5.80 9.62
N GLN A 181 9.78 5.25 10.39
CA GLN A 181 10.85 6.01 11.02
C GLN A 181 12.07 6.00 10.11
N GLN A 182 12.51 7.19 9.69
CA GLN A 182 13.79 7.34 9.01
C GLN A 182 14.78 7.98 9.97
N GLY A 183 15.97 7.38 10.10
CA GLY A 183 17.04 7.95 10.89
C GLY A 183 17.46 9.30 10.32
N GLY A 184 17.23 10.38 11.06
CA GLY A 184 17.81 11.69 10.77
C GLY A 184 19.20 11.79 11.37
N SER A 185 20.17 12.23 10.56
CA SER A 185 21.45 12.73 11.06
C SER A 185 21.45 14.25 10.96
N GLU A 186 21.07 14.93 12.04
CA GLU A 186 21.39 16.34 12.26
C GLU A 186 22.27 16.44 13.51
N GLY A 187 23.59 16.49 13.31
CA GLY A 187 24.59 16.51 14.39
C GLY A 187 24.75 15.18 15.15
N ASN A 188 25.37 15.22 16.33
CA ASN A 188 25.63 14.06 17.21
C ASN A 188 24.36 13.47 17.88
N LYS A 189 23.16 13.73 17.35
CA LYS A 189 21.91 13.15 17.84
C LYS A 189 21.21 12.45 16.69
N GLN A 190 21.19 11.12 16.74
CA GLN A 190 20.31 10.30 15.91
C GLN A 190 18.88 10.51 16.42
N SER A 191 18.10 11.35 15.75
CA SER A 191 16.67 11.45 16.01
C SER A 191 15.94 10.84 14.83
N ALA A 192 15.24 9.74 15.07
CA ALA A 192 14.32 9.19 14.08
C ALA A 192 13.20 10.20 13.85
N ILE A 193 12.93 10.54 12.59
CA ILE A 193 11.80 11.36 12.20
C ILE A 193 10.72 10.47 11.59
N ASP A 194 9.48 10.68 12.01
CA ASP A 194 8.33 10.00 11.43
C ASP A 194 8.01 10.66 10.07
N ILE A 195 8.06 9.85 9.02
CA ILE A 195 7.74 10.24 7.65
C ILE A 195 6.58 9.37 7.13
N ASN A 196 5.78 9.90 6.21
CA ASN A 196 4.83 9.05 5.49
C ASN A 196 5.52 8.40 4.30
N MET A 197 5.12 7.17 4.01
CA MET A 197 5.35 6.50 2.73
C MET A 197 4.06 6.58 1.91
N VAL A 198 4.18 7.06 0.69
CA VAL A 198 3.11 7.29 -0.27
C VAL A 198 3.35 6.42 -1.51
N VAL A 199 2.31 5.70 -1.93
CA VAL A 199 2.30 4.94 -3.19
C VAL A 199 2.10 5.91 -4.36
N PRO A 200 3.02 5.98 -5.33
CA PRO A 200 2.94 6.93 -6.44
C PRO A 200 1.73 6.69 -7.36
N ILE A 201 1.05 7.76 -7.79
CA ILE A 201 -0.16 7.65 -8.61
C ILE A 201 0.08 7.05 -10.01
N ASP A 202 1.31 7.15 -10.53
CA ASP A 202 1.66 6.60 -11.84
C ASP A 202 1.48 5.08 -11.89
N LEU A 203 1.57 4.39 -10.74
CA LEU A 203 1.33 2.96 -10.62
C LEU A 203 -0.13 2.57 -10.85
N LEU A 204 -1.09 3.48 -10.65
CA LEU A 204 -2.51 3.20 -10.86
C LEU A 204 -2.87 3.15 -12.34
N LYS A 205 -2.27 4.03 -13.16
CA LYS A 205 -2.71 4.27 -14.55
C LYS A 205 -2.78 3.00 -15.41
N PRO A 206 -1.80 2.07 -15.35
CA PRO A 206 -1.85 0.86 -16.17
C PRO A 206 -2.88 -0.17 -15.70
N VAL A 207 -3.37 -0.08 -14.46
CA VAL A 207 -4.25 -1.07 -13.84
C VAL A 207 -5.64 -0.52 -13.53
N LEU A 208 -5.89 0.77 -13.76
CA LEU A 208 -7.13 1.44 -13.36
C LEU A 208 -8.37 0.81 -14.02
N ASP A 209 -8.33 0.65 -15.34
CA ASP A 209 -9.46 0.11 -16.09
C ASP A 209 -9.71 -1.37 -15.72
N ASP A 210 -8.65 -2.15 -15.56
CA ASP A 210 -8.73 -3.54 -15.11
C ASP A 210 -9.34 -3.64 -13.70
N LEU A 211 -8.88 -2.81 -12.75
CA LEU A 211 -9.44 -2.76 -11.40
C LEU A 211 -10.91 -2.32 -11.40
N ALA A 212 -11.30 -1.40 -12.28
CA ALA A 212 -12.67 -0.92 -12.36
C ALA A 212 -13.64 -1.91 -13.03
N THR A 213 -13.15 -2.75 -13.94
CA THR A 213 -14.01 -3.62 -14.78
C THR A 213 -13.96 -5.09 -14.39
N ILE A 214 -12.79 -5.62 -14.04
CA ILE A 214 -12.59 -7.04 -13.69
C ILE A 214 -12.14 -7.24 -12.24
N GLY A 215 -11.96 -6.14 -11.49
CA GLY A 215 -11.64 -6.13 -10.06
C GLY A 215 -10.20 -6.50 -9.70
N ARG A 216 -9.31 -6.65 -10.69
CA ARG A 216 -7.91 -7.04 -10.51
C ARG A 216 -7.08 -6.65 -11.75
N PRO A 217 -5.76 -6.49 -11.66
CA PRO A 217 -4.92 -6.33 -12.85
C PRO A 217 -5.03 -7.52 -13.81
N ASN A 218 -5.06 -7.25 -15.12
CA ASN A 218 -5.11 -8.26 -16.17
C ASN A 218 -3.70 -8.80 -16.51
N LYS A 219 -3.06 -9.43 -15.52
CA LYS A 219 -1.76 -10.09 -15.67
C LYS A 219 -1.67 -11.35 -14.84
N SER A 220 -0.69 -12.20 -15.19
CA SER A 220 -0.37 -13.39 -14.43
C SER A 220 0.04 -13.02 -12.99
N PRO A 221 -0.50 -13.70 -11.97
CA PRO A 221 -0.15 -13.45 -10.58
C PRO A 221 1.31 -13.86 -10.33
N ARG A 222 2.02 -13.05 -9.52
CA ARG A 222 3.36 -13.38 -9.05
C ARG A 222 3.34 -14.56 -8.07
N PRO A 223 4.42 -15.35 -7.98
CA PRO A 223 4.66 -16.29 -6.89
C PRO A 223 4.52 -15.60 -5.54
N TRP A 224 3.63 -16.11 -4.69
CA TRP A 224 3.49 -15.67 -3.31
C TRP A 224 3.79 -16.82 -2.37
N LEU A 225 4.64 -16.57 -1.38
CA LEU A 225 5.07 -17.56 -0.38
C LEU A 225 4.18 -17.50 0.87
N GLY A 226 3.57 -16.36 1.19
CA GLY A 226 2.89 -16.14 2.45
C GLY A 226 3.85 -16.02 3.63
N VAL A 227 5.02 -15.40 3.43
CA VAL A 227 6.01 -15.16 4.49
C VAL A 227 5.98 -13.71 4.95
N PHE A 228 6.36 -13.51 6.21
CA PHE A 228 6.78 -12.23 6.74
C PHE A 228 8.30 -12.29 6.93
N ALA A 229 9.05 -11.50 6.18
CA ALA A 229 10.51 -11.52 6.15
C ALA A 229 11.09 -10.20 6.69
N ALA A 230 12.04 -10.29 7.61
CA ALA A 230 12.73 -9.15 8.17
C ALA A 230 14.18 -9.11 7.69
N GLU A 231 14.69 -7.91 7.45
CA GLU A 231 16.10 -7.67 7.15
C GLU A 231 16.84 -7.35 8.45
N VAL A 232 17.88 -8.12 8.77
CA VAL A 232 18.69 -7.95 9.99
C VAL A 232 20.15 -7.96 9.60
N GLY A 233 20.73 -6.77 9.40
CA GLY A 233 21.99 -6.62 8.66
C GLY A 233 21.81 -7.13 7.23
N ASP A 234 22.80 -7.83 6.67
CA ASP A 234 22.72 -8.38 5.31
C ASP A 234 22.02 -9.74 5.23
N ARG A 235 21.07 -10.01 6.14
CA ARG A 235 20.40 -11.32 6.27
C ARG A 235 18.89 -11.17 6.22
N ILE A 236 18.25 -12.09 5.50
CA ILE A 236 16.79 -12.18 5.42
C ILE A 236 16.31 -13.28 6.36
N VAL A 237 15.55 -12.89 7.38
CA VAL A 237 15.04 -13.80 8.40
C VAL A 237 13.54 -13.97 8.20
N ILE A 238 13.06 -15.21 8.21
CA ILE A 238 11.63 -15.50 8.25
C ILE A 238 11.11 -15.13 9.64
N ALA A 239 10.45 -13.98 9.75
CA ALA A 239 9.87 -13.46 10.98
C ALA A 239 8.49 -14.04 11.28
N GLY A 240 7.78 -14.50 10.24
CA GLY A 240 6.44 -15.06 10.37
C GLY A 240 5.97 -15.71 9.08
N MET A 241 4.83 -16.38 9.16
CA MET A 241 4.15 -16.94 7.98
C MET A 241 2.64 -16.77 8.15
N SER A 242 1.96 -16.56 7.02
CA SER A 242 0.51 -16.58 6.98
C SER A 242 0.01 -17.99 7.31
N ARG A 243 -0.87 -18.12 8.31
CA ARG A 243 -1.33 -19.42 8.86
C ARG A 243 -1.83 -20.40 7.79
N ARG A 244 -2.55 -19.90 6.78
CA ARG A 244 -3.09 -20.68 5.65
C ARG A 244 -2.30 -20.50 4.34
N GLY A 245 -1.16 -19.83 4.38
CA GLY A 245 -0.34 -19.49 3.21
C GLY A 245 0.51 -20.67 2.70
N PRO A 246 1.17 -20.50 1.55
CA PRO A 246 2.02 -21.55 0.96
C PRO A 246 3.19 -22.01 1.83
N ALA A 247 3.90 -21.09 2.47
CA ALA A 247 5.08 -21.38 3.28
C ALA A 247 4.75 -22.22 4.52
N SER A 248 3.55 -22.05 5.11
CA SER A 248 3.14 -22.85 6.26
C SER A 248 2.90 -24.33 5.94
N LYS A 249 2.80 -24.69 4.65
CA LYS A 249 2.69 -26.08 4.16
C LYS A 249 4.05 -26.69 3.80
N SER A 250 5.12 -25.92 3.89
CA SER A 250 6.48 -26.35 3.60
C SER A 250 7.25 -26.72 4.89
N SER A 251 8.52 -27.10 4.75
CA SER A 251 9.41 -27.32 5.90
C SER A 251 10.06 -26.03 6.42
N LEU A 252 9.75 -24.86 5.85
CA LEU A 252 10.20 -23.54 6.29
C LEU A 252 9.69 -23.23 7.69
N ARG A 253 10.48 -22.52 8.50
CA ARG A 253 10.18 -22.19 9.89
C ARG A 253 10.52 -20.74 10.18
N VAL A 254 9.84 -20.17 11.17
CA VAL A 254 10.21 -18.88 11.75
C VAL A 254 11.62 -18.99 12.35
N GLY A 255 12.45 -17.99 12.08
CA GLY A 255 13.87 -17.93 12.45
C GLY A 255 14.83 -18.48 11.38
N ASP A 256 14.32 -19.08 10.30
CA ASP A 256 15.17 -19.46 9.17
C ASP A 256 15.79 -18.23 8.51
N ILE A 257 17.08 -18.32 8.18
CA ILE A 257 17.80 -17.28 7.44
C ILE A 257 17.85 -17.70 5.97
N VAL A 258 17.24 -16.93 5.08
CA VAL A 258 17.30 -17.18 3.64
C VAL A 258 18.64 -16.70 3.10
N MET A 259 19.38 -17.62 2.48
CA MET A 259 20.70 -17.36 1.90
C MET A 259 20.61 -17.15 0.38
N SER A 260 19.78 -17.93 -0.31
CA SER A 260 19.59 -17.82 -1.75
C SER A 260 18.19 -18.28 -2.19
N VAL A 261 17.79 -17.84 -3.39
CA VAL A 261 16.59 -18.29 -4.10
C VAL A 261 17.02 -18.83 -5.45
N ALA A 262 16.72 -20.09 -5.75
CA ALA A 262 17.16 -20.76 -6.99
C ALA A 262 18.67 -20.60 -7.27
N GLY A 263 19.48 -20.71 -6.22
CA GLY A 263 20.94 -20.58 -6.30
C GLY A 263 21.45 -19.15 -6.46
N GLN A 264 20.57 -18.14 -6.50
CA GLN A 264 20.94 -16.72 -6.51
C GLN A 264 20.95 -16.16 -5.09
N ASP A 265 22.12 -15.72 -4.63
CA ASP A 265 22.29 -15.13 -3.30
C ASP A 265 21.35 -13.94 -3.07
N VAL A 266 20.84 -13.82 -1.85
CA VAL A 266 20.01 -12.69 -1.43
C VAL A 266 20.69 -11.92 -0.32
N ARG A 267 20.69 -10.59 -0.42
CA ARG A 267 21.32 -9.68 0.55
C ARG A 267 20.39 -8.61 1.10
N GLY A 268 19.13 -8.62 0.66
CA GLY A 268 18.12 -7.63 1.01
C GLY A 268 16.73 -8.09 0.58
N LEU A 269 15.68 -7.59 1.23
CA LEU A 269 14.29 -7.90 0.87
C LEU A 269 13.99 -7.66 -0.62
N PRO A 270 14.47 -6.58 -1.27
CA PRO A 270 14.26 -6.36 -2.69
C PRO A 270 14.80 -7.50 -3.56
N THR A 271 16.05 -7.92 -3.30
CA THR A 271 16.67 -9.04 -4.05
C THR A 271 15.95 -10.36 -3.81
N PHE A 272 15.53 -10.61 -2.56
CA PHE A 272 14.76 -11.79 -2.22
C PHE A 272 13.45 -11.86 -3.00
N PHE A 273 12.63 -10.82 -2.95
CA PHE A 273 11.34 -10.80 -3.65
C PHE A 273 11.48 -10.85 -5.16
N ARG A 274 12.44 -10.10 -5.74
CA ARG A 274 12.72 -10.16 -7.20
C ARG A 274 13.13 -11.56 -7.65
N ASN A 275 14.02 -12.23 -6.92
CA ASN A 275 14.44 -13.59 -7.28
C ASN A 275 13.28 -14.57 -7.20
N VAL A 276 12.39 -14.44 -6.21
CA VAL A 276 11.16 -15.25 -6.12
C VAL A 276 10.23 -14.99 -7.30
N TRP A 277 9.98 -13.72 -7.65
CA TRP A 277 9.06 -13.36 -8.73
C TRP A 277 9.61 -13.63 -10.13
N ALA A 278 10.94 -13.69 -10.29
CA ALA A 278 11.59 -14.07 -11.54
C ALA A 278 11.36 -15.55 -11.94
N LEU A 279 10.87 -16.39 -11.01
CA LEU A 279 10.57 -17.81 -11.26
C LEU A 279 9.30 -18.04 -12.09
N GLY A 280 8.59 -16.97 -12.48
CA GLY A 280 7.46 -17.02 -13.40
C GLY A 280 6.15 -16.66 -12.73
N SER A 281 5.14 -17.50 -12.88
CA SER A 281 3.79 -17.26 -12.35
C SER A 281 3.54 -17.99 -11.04
N ALA A 282 2.52 -17.57 -10.31
CA ALA A 282 2.03 -18.26 -9.12
C ALA A 282 1.82 -19.76 -9.37
N GLY A 283 2.26 -20.58 -8.42
CA GLY A 283 2.33 -22.04 -8.62
C GLY A 283 3.72 -22.51 -9.07
N ALA A 284 4.69 -21.61 -9.27
CA ALA A 284 6.08 -22.02 -9.44
C ALA A 284 6.65 -22.57 -8.11
N PRO A 285 7.46 -23.65 -8.16
CA PRO A 285 8.26 -24.07 -7.01
C PRO A 285 9.36 -23.03 -6.74
N VAL A 286 9.52 -22.65 -5.49
CA VAL A 286 10.52 -21.67 -5.04
C VAL A 286 11.57 -22.40 -4.20
N PRO A 287 12.70 -22.81 -4.80
CA PRO A 287 13.81 -23.42 -4.07
C PRO A 287 14.54 -22.33 -3.28
N LEU A 288 14.68 -22.55 -1.97
CA LEU A 288 15.36 -21.69 -1.02
C LEU A 288 16.52 -22.47 -0.40
N THR A 289 17.71 -21.89 -0.39
CA THR A 289 18.77 -22.36 0.51
C THR A 289 18.70 -21.52 1.78
N ILE A 290 18.52 -22.18 2.92
CA ILE A 290 18.36 -21.53 4.22
C ILE A 290 19.46 -21.97 5.19
N ASN A 291 19.75 -21.13 6.17
CA ASN A 291 20.48 -21.51 7.38
C ASN A 291 19.51 -21.62 8.56
N ARG A 292 19.48 -22.79 9.20
CA ARG A 292 18.72 -23.05 10.42
C ARG A 292 19.66 -23.58 11.49
N ASN A 293 19.83 -22.82 12.56
CA ASN A 293 20.72 -23.18 13.68
C ASN A 293 22.14 -23.54 13.23
N GLY A 294 22.70 -22.77 12.29
CA GLY A 294 24.05 -22.99 11.76
C GLY A 294 24.16 -24.05 10.67
N ARG A 295 23.08 -24.77 10.34
CA ARG A 295 23.06 -25.77 9.26
C ARG A 295 22.41 -25.23 8.01
N THR A 296 23.10 -25.35 6.88
CA THR A 296 22.55 -25.05 5.57
C THR A 296 21.67 -26.20 5.10
N MET A 297 20.49 -25.89 4.57
CA MET A 297 19.55 -26.86 4.00
C MET A 297 18.74 -26.24 2.88
N ASP A 298 18.28 -27.08 1.95
CA ASP A 298 17.39 -26.67 0.88
C ASP A 298 15.93 -26.96 1.24
N VAL A 299 15.08 -25.96 0.99
CA VAL A 299 13.63 -26.02 1.20
C VAL A 299 12.96 -25.54 -0.07
N THR A 300 12.01 -26.31 -0.59
CA THR A 300 11.18 -25.84 -1.71
C THR A 300 9.81 -25.44 -1.19
N VAL A 301 9.40 -24.21 -1.48
CA VAL A 301 8.05 -23.72 -1.20
C VAL A 301 7.25 -23.71 -2.50
N GLN A 302 6.14 -24.44 -2.53
CA GLN A 302 5.22 -24.38 -3.66
C GLN A 302 4.43 -23.07 -3.60
N SER A 303 4.76 -22.07 -4.42
CA SER A 303 4.10 -20.75 -4.36
C SER A 303 2.61 -20.82 -4.72
N GLY A 304 1.85 -19.80 -4.31
CA GLY A 304 0.42 -19.70 -4.60
C GLY A 304 0.04 -18.38 -5.25
N ASP A 305 -1.16 -18.32 -5.83
CA ASP A 305 -1.78 -17.05 -6.24
C ASP A 305 -2.43 -16.44 -5.01
N ARG A 306 -1.85 -15.35 -4.48
CA ARG A 306 -2.34 -14.67 -3.26
C ARG A 306 -3.84 -14.41 -3.30
N ARG A 307 -4.40 -14.11 -4.48
CA ARG A 307 -5.83 -13.81 -4.65
C ARG A 307 -6.74 -15.00 -4.35
N LYS A 308 -6.26 -16.24 -4.55
CA LYS A 308 -7.05 -17.46 -4.24
C LYS A 308 -7.22 -17.71 -2.74
N PHE A 309 -6.46 -17.00 -1.91
CA PHE A 309 -6.56 -17.09 -0.45
C PHE A 309 -7.45 -16.01 0.14
N LEU A 310 -7.74 -14.95 -0.63
CA LEU A 310 -8.48 -13.79 -0.19
C LEU A 310 -9.92 -13.86 -0.71
N ARG A 311 -10.87 -13.32 0.05
CA ARG A 311 -12.21 -13.04 -0.48
C ARG A 311 -12.13 -11.95 -1.53
N GLY A 312 -12.53 -12.26 -2.75
CA GLY A 312 -12.68 -11.28 -3.82
C GLY A 312 -13.96 -10.45 -3.65
N PRO A 313 -14.03 -9.25 -4.23
CA PRO A 313 -15.28 -8.52 -4.31
C PRO A 313 -16.32 -9.32 -5.11
N VAL A 314 -17.56 -9.31 -4.65
CA VAL A 314 -18.68 -9.93 -5.36
C VAL A 314 -19.14 -8.94 -6.43
N LEU A 315 -18.75 -9.18 -7.69
CA LEU A 315 -19.27 -8.40 -8.82
C LEU A 315 -20.77 -8.75 -9.00
N HIS A 316 -21.63 -7.75 -8.91
CA HIS A 316 -23.07 -7.85 -9.20
C HIS A 316 -23.37 -7.43 -10.63
#